data_AF-A0A840G360-F1
#
_entry.id   AF-A0A840G360-F1
#
_cell.length_a   1.000
_cell.length_b   1.000
_cell.length_c   1.000
_cell.angle_alpha   90.00
_cell.angle_beta   90.00
_cell.angle_gamma   90.00
#
_symmetry.space_group_name_H-M   'P 1'
#
loop_
_entity.id
_entity.type
_entity.pdbx_description
1 polymer ?
#
loop_
_entity_poly.entity_id
_entity_poly.type
_entity_poly.pdbx_seq_one_letter_code
_entity_poly.pdbx_strand_id
1 'polypeptide(L)' 'MRIGYVWSFAKGRPDPGETPEQTALRETREETGVEATIVCPIPGEFVGGTTINRYFLMQAPAGPSVETPDCPET' A
#
# COMPACT_ATOMS: atom_id res chain seq x y z
N MET A 1 -4.87 -4.27 -4.46
CA MET A 1 -4.84 -4.15 -5.93
C MET A 1 -5.02 -5.54 -6.56
N ARG A 2 -5.82 -5.68 -7.62
CA ARG A 2 -6.10 -6.97 -8.29
C ARG A 2 -5.31 -7.06 -9.61
N ILE A 3 -4.35 -7.99 -9.68
CA ILE A 3 -3.63 -8.35 -10.93
C ILE A 3 -4.04 -9.80 -11.26
N GLY A 4 -5.24 -10.02 -11.81
CA GLY A 4 -5.84 -11.37 -11.98
C GLY A 4 -6.61 -11.89 -10.76
N TYR A 5 -6.64 -13.21 -10.49
CA TYR A 5 -7.32 -13.80 -9.31
C TYR A 5 -6.51 -13.70 -8.00
N VAL A 6 -5.38 -12.99 -8.00
CA VAL A 6 -4.45 -12.90 -6.86
C VAL A 6 -4.40 -11.47 -6.34
N TRP A 7 -4.48 -11.32 -5.02
CA TRP A 7 -4.27 -10.04 -4.35
C TRP A 7 -2.79 -9.71 -4.31
N SER A 8 -2.44 -8.46 -4.65
CA SER A 8 -1.07 -7.95 -4.58
C SER A 8 -1.02 -6.62 -3.83
N PHE A 9 0.18 -6.29 -3.35
CA PHE A 9 0.51 -4.98 -2.78
C PHE A 9 0.46 -3.88 -3.84
N ALA A 10 0.21 -2.66 -3.36
CA ALA A 10 0.26 -1.47 -4.20
C ALA A 10 1.69 -1.24 -4.69
N LYS A 11 1.89 -1.09 -6.00
CA LYS A 11 3.24 -0.90 -6.56
C LYS A 11 3.25 -0.29 -7.95
N GLY A 12 4.30 0.46 -8.23
CA GLY A 12 4.62 0.89 -9.60
C GLY A 12 6.04 1.41 -9.72
N ARG A 13 6.32 2.08 -10.84
CA ARG A 13 7.66 2.57 -11.15
C ARG A 13 7.79 4.03 -10.70
N PRO A 14 8.98 4.46 -10.25
CA PRO A 14 9.22 5.87 -9.98
C PRO A 14 9.10 6.72 -11.23
N ASP A 15 8.46 7.87 -11.10
CA ASP A 15 8.50 8.92 -12.12
C ASP A 15 9.84 9.66 -12.07
N PRO A 16 10.25 10.38 -13.15
CA PRO A 16 11.51 11.10 -13.17
C PRO A 16 11.64 12.11 -12.02
N GLY A 17 12.60 11.87 -11.13
CA GLY A 17 12.88 12.73 -9.97
C GLY A 17 12.14 12.34 -8.69
N GLU A 18 11.28 11.31 -8.71
CA GLU A 18 10.70 10.77 -7.49
C GLU A 18 11.73 9.96 -6.68
N THR A 19 11.68 10.11 -5.36
CA THR A 19 12.31 9.14 -4.46
C THR A 19 11.43 7.88 -4.35
N PRO A 20 12.01 6.71 -4.01
CA PRO A 20 11.22 5.49 -3.82
C PRO A 20 10.08 5.63 -2.81
N GLU A 21 10.24 6.46 -1.79
CA GLU A 21 9.21 6.79 -0.80
C GLU A 21 8.04 7.55 -1.43
N GLN A 22 8.34 8.55 -2.27
CA GLN A 22 7.33 9.35 -2.98
C GLN A 22 6.51 8.46 -3.92
N THR A 23 7.21 7.60 -4.69
CA THR A 23 6.56 6.61 -5.55
C THR A 23 5.65 5.69 -4.75
N ALA A 24 6.12 5.14 -3.63
CA ALA A 24 5.33 4.21 -2.83
C ALA A 24 4.05 4.86 -2.26
N LEU A 25 4.13 6.12 -1.82
CA LEU A 25 2.97 6.89 -1.36
C LEU A 25 1.99 7.16 -2.50
N ARG A 26 2.47 7.61 -3.66
CA ARG A 26 1.65 7.87 -4.86
C ARG A 26 0.92 6.61 -5.31
N GLU A 27 1.63 5.51 -5.50
CA GLU A 27 1.06 4.23 -5.93
C GLU A 27 0.04 3.69 -4.93
N THR A 28 0.30 3.82 -3.63
CA THR A 28 -0.67 3.42 -2.59
C THR A 28 -1.96 4.22 -2.71
N ARG A 29 -1.87 5.54 -2.88
CA ARG A 29 -3.04 6.41 -3.06
C ARG A 29 -3.78 6.10 -4.37
N GLU A 30 -3.08 5.92 -5.48
CA GLU A 30 -3.68 5.68 -6.81
C GLU A 30 -4.38 4.32 -6.89
N GLU A 31 -3.77 3.27 -6.33
CA GLU A 31 -4.25 1.90 -6.46
C GLU A 31 -5.28 1.50 -5.39
N THR A 32 -5.28 2.18 -4.24
CA THR A 32 -6.14 1.82 -3.10
C THR A 32 -7.03 2.94 -2.59
N GLY A 33 -6.73 4.20 -2.92
CA GLY A 33 -7.41 5.37 -2.36
C GLY A 33 -7.03 5.70 -0.92
N VAL A 34 -6.05 5.01 -0.32
CA VAL A 34 -5.64 5.19 1.07
C VAL A 34 -4.50 6.21 1.19
N GLU A 35 -4.71 7.25 1.99
CA GLU A 35 -3.68 8.23 2.37
C GLU A 35 -2.81 7.69 3.52
N ALA A 36 -1.86 6.81 3.21
CA ALA A 36 -1.01 6.15 4.20
C ALA A 36 0.24 6.97 4.58
N THR A 37 0.83 6.68 5.73
CA THR A 37 2.11 7.25 6.18
C THR A 37 3.19 6.17 6.25
N ILE A 38 4.38 6.42 5.70
CA ILE A 38 5.52 5.49 5.78
C ILE A 38 6.00 5.39 7.22
N VAL A 39 6.10 4.17 7.72
CA VAL A 39 6.70 3.84 9.02
C VAL A 39 8.20 3.58 8.84
N CYS A 40 8.56 2.68 7.93
CA CYS A 40 9.95 2.35 7.63
C CYS A 40 10.09 1.61 6.28
N PRO A 41 11.27 1.65 5.64
CA PRO A 41 11.60 0.73 4.56
C PRO A 41 11.76 -0.69 5.11
N ILE A 42 11.23 -1.67 4.38
CA ILE A 42 11.54 -3.08 4.63
C ILE A 42 12.97 -3.32 4.11
N PRO A 43 13.92 -3.77 4.94
CA PRO A 43 15.31 -3.92 4.52
C PRO A 43 15.46 -4.89 3.35
N GLY A 44 16.31 -4.50 2.39
CA GLY A 44 16.68 -5.32 1.24
C GLY A 44 16.07 -4.86 -0.07
N GLU A 45 16.51 -5.52 -1.12
CA GLU A 45 16.05 -5.33 -2.49
C GLU A 45 15.55 -6.66 -3.02
N PHE A 46 14.30 -6.66 -3.49
CA PHE A 46 13.60 -7.88 -3.84
C PHE A 46 13.55 -8.02 -5.36
N VAL A 47 14.41 -8.88 -5.88
CA VAL A 47 14.51 -9.14 -7.32
C VAL A 47 13.23 -9.80 -7.81
N GLY A 48 12.48 -9.09 -8.66
CA GLY A 48 11.41 -9.64 -9.47
C GLY A 48 11.92 -10.09 -10.84
N GLY A 49 11.03 -10.63 -11.68
CA GLY A 49 11.41 -11.14 -12.99
C GLY A 49 12.04 -10.11 -13.94
N THR A 50 11.69 -8.82 -13.79
CA THR A 50 12.17 -7.73 -14.67
C THR A 50 12.66 -6.51 -13.91
N THR A 51 12.38 -6.40 -12.61
CA THR A 51 12.65 -5.21 -11.81
C THR A 51 13.05 -5.58 -10.40
N ILE A 52 13.83 -4.71 -9.77
CA ILE A 52 14.12 -4.77 -8.34
C ILE A 52 13.05 -3.97 -7.60
N ASN A 53 12.45 -4.56 -6.56
CA ASN A 53 11.42 -3.91 -5.75
C ASN A 53 11.99 -3.52 -4.39
N ARG A 54 11.57 -2.35 -3.90
CA ARG A 54 11.77 -1.91 -2.52
C ARG A 54 10.39 -1.75 -1.89
N TYR A 55 10.21 -2.28 -0.68
CA TYR A 55 8.93 -2.24 0.02
C TYR A 55 9.01 -1.31 1.22
N PHE A 56 7.89 -0.68 1.54
CA PHE A 56 7.74 0.20 2.69
C PHE A 56 6.57 -0.29 3.54
N LEU A 57 6.80 -0.38 4.84
CA LEU A 57 5.72 -0.58 5.80
C LEU A 57 5.02 0.77 6.00
N MET A 58 3.69 0.77 5.86
CA MET A 58 2.88 1.98 6.00
C MET A 58 1.75 1.78 7.00
N GLN A 59 1.41 2.86 7.68
CA GLN A 59 0.22 2.95 8.53
C GLN A 59 -0.89 3.64 7.73
N ALA A 60 -2.00 2.93 7.55
CA ALA A 60 -3.23 3.52 7.06
C ALA A 60 -3.84 4.41 8.17
N PRO A 61 -4.57 5.48 7.82
CA PRO A 61 -5.33 6.24 8.79
C PRO A 61 -6.29 5.30 9.51
N ALA A 62 -6.56 5.58 10.78
CA ALA A 62 -7.61 4.87 11.49
C ALA A 62 -8.90 4.99 10.65
N GLY A 63 -9.48 3.85 10.28
CA GLY A 63 -10.79 3.85 9.66
C GLY A 63 -11.80 4.52 10.60
N PRO A 64 -12.97 4.96 10.09
CA PRO A 64 -14.04 5.32 11.00
C PRO A 64 -14.24 4.16 11.98
N SER A 65 -14.34 4.47 13.28
CA SER A 65 -14.79 3.50 14.27
C SER A 65 -16.10 2.93 13.75
N VAL A 66 -16.06 1.71 13.20
CA VAL A 66 -17.28 1.00 12.87
C VAL A 66 -17.95 0.73 14.20
N GLU A 67 -18.96 1.53 14.54
CA GLU A 67 -19.93 1.11 15.55
C GLU A 67 -20.40 -0.27 15.10
N THR A 68 -20.06 -1.29 15.88
CA THR A 68 -20.57 -2.63 15.68
C THR A 68 -22.09 -2.51 15.66
N PRO A 69 -22.79 -2.87 14.56
CA PRO A 69 -24.24 -2.86 14.58
C PRO A 69 -24.68 -3.79 15.71
N ASP A 70 -25.44 -3.22 16.64
CA ASP A 70 -26.05 -3.96 17.74
C ASP A 70 -26.77 -5.15 17.12
N CYS A 71 -26.34 -6.36 17.48
CA CYS A 71 -26.94 -7.57 16.94
C CYS A 71 -28.35 -7.63 17.53
N PRO A 72 -29.44 -7.49 16.76
CA PRO A 72 -30.76 -7.55 17.35
C PRO A 72 -30.96 -8.97 17.91
N GLU A 73 -31.13 -9.06 19.23
CA GLU A 73 -31.63 -10.28 19.86
C GLU A 73 -33.07 -10.50 19.35
N THR A 74 -33.29 -11.46 18.45
CA THR A 74 -34.52 -12.27 18.36
C THR A 74 -34.26 -13.52 17.51
#